data_AF-A0A2V7W844-F1
#
_entry.id   AF-A0A2V7W844-F1
#
_cell.length_a   1.000
_cell.length_b   1.000
_cell.length_c   1.000
_cell.angle_alpha   90.00
_cell.angle_beta   90.00
_cell.angle_gamma   90.00
#
_symmetry.space_group_name_H-M   'P 1'
#
loop_
_entity.id
_entity.type
_entity.pdbx_description
1 polymer ?
#
loop_
_entity_poly.entity_id
_entity_poly.type
_entity_poly.pdbx_seq_one_letter_code
_entity_poly.pdbx_strand_id
1 'polypeptide(L)'
;MDKKFEEAIVAMKASDAARFREILRRDPKLATSRSSKSHPTLLQCVVLDAIDSPALREMVAALIDAGAEIDEPLVASCSMDNVDAAEMLLDAGAAIDGTGGWSPLEEALYWRNLRAADLLLRRGASLHNLRIAAGLGRVDVMETFFNADGSLKPEAGGINWPWQGAREIEHSNLDSDVRRQLASKVSAWTHDRQSVIDNALLYACMHDHIAAAEYLLKKGAHINAIADGFDFSGTALHYAALNGHRAMVEFLLANGADPTIRDPKVSATPAGWADQGGHAELRDFLQSDVNRSAG
;
A
#
# COMPACT_ATOMS: atom_id res chain seq x y z
N MET A 1 -16.20 -15.70 3.08
CA MET A 1 -17.28 -15.28 4.00
C MET A 1 -17.98 -16.46 4.65
N ASP A 2 -18.52 -16.24 5.86
CA ASP A 2 -19.43 -17.18 6.53
C ASP A 2 -20.75 -17.37 5.77
N LYS A 3 -21.42 -18.49 6.02
CA LYS A 3 -22.68 -18.86 5.36
C LYS A 3 -23.76 -17.78 5.48
N LYS A 4 -23.81 -17.06 6.60
CA LYS A 4 -24.78 -15.97 6.84
C LYS A 4 -24.70 -14.83 5.80
N PHE A 5 -23.55 -14.66 5.14
CA PHE A 5 -23.36 -13.62 4.13
C PHE A 5 -23.54 -14.12 2.69
N GLU A 6 -23.65 -15.44 2.47
CA GLU A 6 -23.63 -16.02 1.10
C GLU A 6 -24.68 -15.38 0.19
N GLU A 7 -25.90 -15.17 0.69
CA GLU A 7 -26.97 -14.58 -0.10
C GLU A 7 -26.65 -13.12 -0.51
N ALA A 8 -26.09 -12.33 0.41
CA ALA A 8 -25.68 -10.96 0.13
C ALA A 8 -24.52 -10.93 -0.87
N ILE A 9 -23.55 -11.84 -0.75
CA ILE A 9 -22.44 -11.97 -1.69
C ILE A 9 -22.92 -12.38 -3.10
N VAL A 10 -23.90 -13.27 -3.19
CA VAL A 10 -24.49 -13.64 -4.49
C VAL A 10 -25.19 -12.44 -5.12
N ALA A 11 -25.99 -11.68 -4.37
CA ALA A 11 -26.64 -10.47 -4.87
C ALA A 11 -25.62 -9.40 -5.29
N MET A 12 -24.56 -9.22 -4.50
CA MET A 12 -23.45 -8.31 -4.81
C MET A 12 -22.76 -8.67 -6.12
N LYS A 13 -22.38 -9.94 -6.32
CA LYS A 13 -21.73 -10.41 -7.55
C LYS A 13 -22.64 -10.32 -8.76
N ALA A 14 -23.96 -10.45 -8.56
CA ALA A 14 -24.96 -10.25 -9.60
C ALA A 14 -25.25 -8.77 -9.90
N SER A 15 -24.65 -7.83 -9.17
CA SER A 15 -24.97 -6.39 -9.22
C SER A 15 -26.46 -6.09 -8.99
N ASP A 16 -27.13 -6.90 -8.15
CA ASP A 16 -28.56 -6.75 -7.84
C ASP A 16 -28.73 -5.95 -6.53
N ALA A 17 -28.69 -4.63 -6.64
CA ALA A 17 -28.86 -3.72 -5.50
C ALA A 17 -30.22 -3.87 -4.79
N ALA A 18 -31.27 -4.21 -5.54
CA ALA A 18 -32.61 -4.37 -4.98
C ALA A 18 -32.67 -5.60 -4.07
N ARG A 19 -32.14 -6.74 -4.56
CA ARG A 19 -32.03 -7.96 -3.76
C ARG A 19 -31.09 -7.77 -2.58
N PHE A 20 -29.96 -7.11 -2.78
CA PHE A 20 -28.99 -6.81 -1.73
C PHE A 20 -29.65 -6.02 -0.57
N ARG A 21 -30.41 -4.97 -0.89
CA ARG A 21 -31.16 -4.17 0.09
C ARG A 21 -32.26 -4.96 0.79
N GLU A 22 -32.97 -5.84 0.07
CA GLU A 22 -33.95 -6.74 0.69
C GLU A 22 -33.31 -7.64 1.75
N ILE A 23 -32.15 -8.21 1.43
CA ILE A 23 -31.40 -9.07 2.36
C ILE A 23 -30.98 -8.28 3.60
N LEU A 24 -30.44 -7.06 3.44
CA LEU A 24 -30.09 -6.20 4.57
C LEU A 24 -31.30 -5.77 5.39
N ARG A 25 -32.46 -5.50 4.78
CA ARG A 25 -33.70 -5.20 5.51
C ARG A 25 -34.18 -6.39 6.35
N ARG A 26 -34.01 -7.62 5.84
CA ARG A 26 -34.37 -8.85 6.55
C ARG A 26 -33.40 -9.18 7.69
N ASP A 27 -32.11 -8.90 7.52
CA ASP A 27 -31.09 -9.09 8.55
C ASP A 27 -30.08 -7.92 8.58
N PRO A 28 -30.42 -6.81 9.26
CA PRO A 28 -29.55 -5.62 9.33
C PRO A 28 -28.21 -5.89 10.00
N LYS A 29 -28.13 -6.92 10.86
CA LYS A 29 -26.89 -7.29 11.55
C LYS A 29 -25.79 -7.74 10.60
N LEU A 30 -26.12 -8.07 9.35
CA LEU A 30 -25.11 -8.36 8.32
C LEU A 30 -24.21 -7.15 8.04
N ALA A 31 -24.71 -5.91 8.16
CA ALA A 31 -23.90 -4.71 7.95
C ALA A 31 -22.82 -4.53 9.04
N THR A 32 -23.13 -4.91 10.28
CA THR A 32 -22.24 -4.72 11.44
C THR A 32 -21.49 -5.99 11.86
N SER A 33 -21.82 -7.14 11.25
CA SER A 33 -21.22 -8.42 11.59
C SER A 33 -19.87 -8.60 10.90
N ARG A 34 -18.94 -9.23 11.61
CA ARG A 34 -17.73 -9.80 11.00
C ARG A 34 -17.95 -11.26 10.63
N SER A 35 -17.34 -11.67 9.52
CA SER A 35 -17.17 -13.06 9.10
C SER A 35 -15.98 -13.68 9.83
N SER A 36 -15.99 -15.00 10.02
CA SER A 36 -14.85 -15.76 10.56
C SER A 36 -13.81 -16.16 9.50
N LYS A 37 -14.03 -15.80 8.23
CA LYS A 37 -13.16 -16.09 7.07
C LYS A 37 -12.45 -14.83 6.54
N SER A 38 -11.60 -14.97 5.50
CA SER A 38 -10.63 -13.97 5.03
C SER A 38 -11.11 -12.54 4.74
N HIS A 39 -12.40 -12.30 4.54
CA HIS A 39 -12.94 -10.94 4.45
C HIS A 39 -13.72 -10.63 5.73
N PRO A 40 -13.37 -9.56 6.47
CA PRO A 40 -13.99 -9.28 7.76
C PRO A 40 -15.43 -8.80 7.64
N THR A 41 -15.72 -7.73 6.89
CA THR A 41 -17.08 -7.14 6.80
C THR A 41 -17.69 -7.28 5.41
N LEU A 42 -19.03 -7.18 5.33
CA LEU A 42 -19.73 -7.18 4.04
C LEU A 42 -19.38 -5.92 3.21
N LEU A 43 -19.14 -4.78 3.87
CA LEU A 43 -18.71 -3.55 3.20
C LEU A 43 -17.32 -3.67 2.60
N GLN A 44 -16.38 -4.31 3.30
CA GLN A 44 -15.07 -4.64 2.71
C GLN A 44 -15.20 -5.53 1.47
N CYS A 45 -16.09 -6.53 1.47
CA CYS A 45 -16.33 -7.32 0.26
C CYS A 45 -16.86 -6.47 -0.90
N VAL A 46 -17.80 -5.56 -0.64
CA VAL A 46 -18.35 -4.68 -1.68
C VAL A 46 -17.26 -3.80 -2.29
N VAL A 47 -16.43 -3.14 -1.47
CA VAL A 47 -15.41 -2.22 -2.00
C VAL A 47 -14.26 -2.94 -2.70
N LEU A 48 -13.95 -4.18 -2.31
CA LEU A 48 -12.89 -5.00 -2.92
C LEU A 48 -13.34 -5.70 -4.22
N ASP A 49 -14.54 -6.30 -4.22
CA ASP A 49 -14.96 -7.22 -5.28
C ASP A 49 -15.95 -6.59 -6.28
N ALA A 50 -16.62 -5.49 -5.92
CA ALA A 50 -17.69 -4.89 -6.73
C ALA A 50 -17.29 -3.55 -7.37
N ILE A 51 -16.00 -3.29 -7.57
CA ILE A 51 -15.48 -2.01 -8.08
C ILE A 51 -16.10 -1.61 -9.44
N ASP A 52 -16.30 -2.57 -10.34
CA ASP A 52 -16.90 -2.34 -11.66
C ASP A 52 -18.44 -2.49 -11.67
N SER A 53 -19.05 -2.73 -10.51
CA SER A 53 -20.49 -2.95 -10.42
C SER A 53 -21.25 -1.63 -10.58
N PRO A 54 -22.27 -1.55 -11.47
CA PRO A 54 -23.16 -0.40 -11.53
C PRO A 54 -23.96 -0.20 -10.23
N ALA A 55 -24.07 -1.26 -9.41
CA ALA A 55 -24.76 -1.25 -8.13
C ALA A 55 -23.85 -0.84 -6.95
N LEU A 56 -22.55 -0.59 -7.17
CA LEU A 56 -21.58 -0.31 -6.12
C LEU A 56 -22.08 0.77 -5.15
N ARG A 57 -22.44 1.95 -5.68
CA ARG A 57 -22.89 3.08 -4.87
C ARG A 57 -24.14 2.75 -4.05
N GLU A 58 -25.12 2.05 -4.63
CA GLU A 58 -26.32 1.63 -3.89
C GLU A 58 -26.01 0.64 -2.77
N MET A 59 -25.10 -0.31 -3.00
CA MET A 59 -24.71 -1.31 -2.00
C MET A 59 -23.90 -0.69 -0.86
N VAL A 60 -22.96 0.21 -1.17
CA VAL A 60 -22.16 0.95 -0.18
C VAL A 60 -23.09 1.83 0.67
N ALA A 61 -23.97 2.61 0.05
CA ALA A 61 -24.94 3.44 0.77
C ALA A 61 -25.82 2.60 1.72
N ALA A 62 -26.35 1.47 1.23
CA ALA A 62 -27.20 0.61 2.05
C ALA A 62 -26.49 0.03 3.29
N LEU A 63 -25.18 -0.23 3.19
CA LEU A 63 -24.38 -0.73 4.31
C LEU A 63 -24.04 0.39 5.31
N ILE A 64 -23.71 1.59 4.81
CA ILE A 64 -23.48 2.78 5.64
C ILE A 64 -24.76 3.12 6.42
N ASP A 65 -25.91 3.18 5.74
CA ASP A 65 -27.22 3.44 6.36
C ASP A 65 -27.60 2.39 7.41
N ALA A 66 -27.13 1.15 7.24
CA ALA A 66 -27.32 0.06 8.18
C ALA A 66 -26.29 0.03 9.33
N GLY A 67 -25.38 1.02 9.39
CA GLY A 67 -24.42 1.19 10.48
C GLY A 67 -23.15 0.36 10.36
N ALA A 68 -22.74 -0.01 9.14
CA ALA A 68 -21.44 -0.64 8.92
C ALA A 68 -20.29 0.23 9.44
N GLU A 69 -19.23 -0.40 9.94
CA GLU A 69 -17.96 0.27 10.21
C GLU A 69 -17.33 0.69 8.86
N ILE A 70 -16.72 1.88 8.81
CA ILE A 70 -16.35 2.57 7.56
C ILE A 70 -14.85 2.89 7.41
N ASP A 71 -14.05 2.81 8.49
CA ASP A 71 -12.63 3.18 8.46
C ASP A 71 -11.79 2.09 7.79
N GLU A 72 -11.97 0.81 8.14
CA GLU A 72 -11.26 -0.28 7.47
C GLU A 72 -11.69 -0.43 5.99
N PRO A 73 -12.98 -0.32 5.62
CA PRO A 73 -13.38 -0.25 4.22
C PRO A 73 -12.76 0.92 3.44
N LEU A 74 -12.48 2.07 4.09
CA LEU A 74 -11.82 3.18 3.41
C LEU A 74 -10.40 2.77 2.97
N VAL A 75 -9.62 2.15 3.86
CA VAL A 75 -8.31 1.58 3.52
C VAL A 75 -8.45 0.58 2.37
N ALA A 76 -9.38 -0.37 2.47
CA ALA A 76 -9.60 -1.38 1.43
C ALA A 76 -10.06 -0.79 0.07
N SER A 77 -10.83 0.30 0.08
CA SER A 77 -11.20 0.99 -1.16
C SER A 77 -9.98 1.65 -1.83
N CYS A 78 -9.05 2.17 -1.04
CA CYS A 78 -7.82 2.78 -1.52
C CYS A 78 -6.83 1.77 -2.10
N SER A 79 -6.83 0.52 -1.63
CA SER A 79 -5.98 -0.56 -2.17
C SER A 79 -6.41 -1.05 -3.56
N MET A 80 -7.65 -0.79 -3.94
CA MET A 80 -8.23 -1.18 -5.24
C MET A 80 -8.41 -0.01 -6.21
N ASP A 81 -7.95 1.20 -5.85
CA ASP A 81 -8.25 2.45 -6.57
C ASP A 81 -9.76 2.70 -6.74
N ASN A 82 -10.57 2.22 -5.79
CA ASN A 82 -12.02 2.38 -5.77
C ASN A 82 -12.42 3.77 -5.24
N VAL A 83 -12.18 4.79 -6.06
CA VAL A 83 -12.42 6.21 -5.74
C VAL A 83 -13.88 6.49 -5.37
N ASP A 84 -14.83 5.80 -6.02
CA ASP A 84 -16.26 5.98 -5.78
C ASP A 84 -16.65 5.56 -4.35
N ALA A 85 -16.21 4.37 -3.92
CA ALA A 85 -16.44 3.93 -2.56
C ALA A 85 -15.67 4.78 -1.55
N ALA A 86 -14.41 5.13 -1.84
CA ALA A 86 -13.61 5.98 -0.97
C ALA A 86 -14.26 7.35 -0.72
N GLU A 87 -14.80 7.99 -1.77
CA GLU A 87 -15.52 9.26 -1.67
C GLU A 87 -16.75 9.13 -0.76
N MET A 88 -17.57 8.09 -0.97
CA MET A 88 -18.75 7.83 -0.13
C MET A 88 -18.41 7.60 1.33
N LEU A 89 -17.33 6.88 1.62
CA LEU A 89 -16.89 6.60 2.98
C LEU A 89 -16.37 7.87 3.67
N LEU A 90 -15.62 8.70 2.96
CA LEU A 90 -15.17 10.01 3.46
C LEU A 90 -16.35 10.96 3.71
N ASP A 91 -17.36 10.96 2.84
CA ASP A 91 -18.59 11.74 3.03
C ASP A 91 -19.41 11.24 4.24
N ALA A 92 -19.35 9.93 4.52
CA ALA A 92 -19.94 9.32 5.72
C ALA A 92 -19.12 9.56 7.00
N GLY A 93 -17.96 10.21 6.91
CA GLY A 93 -17.13 10.57 8.06
C GLY A 93 -16.07 9.55 8.44
N ALA A 94 -15.67 8.65 7.53
CA ALA A 94 -14.52 7.78 7.75
C ALA A 94 -13.25 8.60 8.04
N ALA A 95 -12.42 8.11 8.96
CA ALA A 95 -11.18 8.75 9.34
C ALA A 95 -10.20 8.79 8.15
N ILE A 96 -9.96 9.99 7.61
CA ILE A 96 -9.15 10.16 6.39
C ILE A 96 -7.71 9.66 6.52
N ASP A 97 -7.12 9.78 7.72
CA ASP A 97 -5.79 9.27 8.03
C ASP A 97 -5.83 7.86 8.66
N GLY A 98 -7.00 7.24 8.69
CA GLY A 98 -7.25 5.96 9.34
C GLY A 98 -7.31 6.04 10.86
N THR A 99 -7.55 4.90 11.49
CA THR A 99 -7.65 4.75 12.96
C THR A 99 -6.47 4.00 13.57
N GLY A 100 -5.50 3.58 12.74
CA GLY A 100 -4.32 2.80 13.13
C GLY A 100 -3.02 3.43 12.65
N GLY A 101 -1.92 2.67 12.73
CA GLY A 101 -0.60 3.12 12.26
C GLY A 101 -0.41 3.12 10.74
N TRP A 102 -1.42 2.66 9.99
CA TRP A 102 -1.40 2.62 8.52
C TRP A 102 -2.62 3.34 7.97
N SER A 103 -2.38 4.42 7.23
CA SER A 103 -3.39 5.30 6.70
C SER A 103 -3.88 4.87 5.31
N PRO A 104 -5.09 5.30 4.90
CA PRO A 104 -5.58 5.11 3.53
C PRO A 104 -4.63 5.68 2.45
N LEU A 105 -3.94 6.80 2.74
CA LEU A 105 -2.99 7.40 1.80
C LEU A 105 -1.76 6.53 1.63
N GLU A 106 -1.28 5.93 2.71
CA GLU A 106 -0.19 4.96 2.66
C GLU A 106 -0.56 3.70 1.87
N GLU A 107 -1.79 3.20 2.02
CA GLU A 107 -2.33 2.10 1.23
C GLU A 107 -2.36 2.44 -0.27
N ALA A 108 -2.88 3.61 -0.61
CA ALA A 108 -2.97 4.07 -1.99
C ALA A 108 -1.57 4.21 -2.62
N LEU A 109 -0.60 4.78 -1.90
CA LEU A 109 0.78 4.90 -2.37
C LEU A 109 1.43 3.53 -2.55
N TYR A 110 1.26 2.63 -1.58
CA TYR A 110 1.81 1.28 -1.64
C TYR A 110 1.40 0.52 -2.91
N TRP A 111 0.12 0.59 -3.29
CA TRP A 111 -0.40 -0.03 -4.52
C TRP A 111 -0.25 0.84 -5.78
N ARG A 112 0.29 2.07 -5.64
CA ARG A 112 0.36 3.09 -6.70
C ARG A 112 -1.01 3.45 -7.29
N ASN A 113 -2.04 3.45 -6.45
CA ASN A 113 -3.39 3.86 -6.78
C ASN A 113 -3.51 5.39 -6.72
N LEU A 114 -3.04 6.03 -7.79
CA LEU A 114 -2.86 7.48 -7.83
C LEU A 114 -4.18 8.26 -7.74
N ARG A 115 -5.31 7.69 -8.20
CA ARG A 115 -6.61 8.38 -8.15
C ARG A 115 -7.15 8.41 -6.73
N ALA A 116 -7.03 7.30 -5.99
CA ALA A 116 -7.33 7.26 -4.56
C ALA A 116 -6.42 8.20 -3.75
N ALA A 117 -5.11 8.18 -4.02
CA ALA A 117 -4.17 9.08 -3.35
C ALA A 117 -4.51 10.57 -3.59
N ASP A 118 -4.84 10.93 -4.83
CA ASP A 118 -5.26 12.28 -5.22
C ASP A 118 -6.58 12.71 -4.56
N LEU A 119 -7.56 11.81 -4.45
CA LEU A 119 -8.79 12.07 -3.67
C LEU A 119 -8.46 12.39 -2.21
N LEU A 120 -7.66 11.56 -1.55
CA LEU A 120 -7.29 11.72 -0.14
C LEU A 120 -6.55 13.04 0.09
N LEU A 121 -5.59 13.39 -0.77
CA LEU A 121 -4.87 14.65 -0.69
C LEU A 121 -5.79 15.86 -0.85
N ARG A 122 -6.72 15.84 -1.82
CA ARG A 122 -7.74 16.90 -1.97
C ARG A 122 -8.64 17.05 -0.76
N ARG A 123 -8.91 15.94 -0.05
CA ARG A 123 -9.75 15.91 1.15
C ARG A 123 -8.97 16.21 2.44
N GLY A 124 -7.66 16.47 2.33
CA GLY A 124 -6.83 16.94 3.44
C GLY A 124 -6.11 15.85 4.22
N ALA A 125 -5.85 14.68 3.60
CA ALA A 125 -5.01 13.65 4.21
C ALA A 125 -3.62 14.21 4.58
N SER A 126 -3.12 13.83 5.75
CA SER A 126 -1.88 14.38 6.28
C SER A 126 -0.63 13.66 5.75
N LEU A 127 0.45 14.42 5.55
CA LEU A 127 1.77 13.89 5.20
C LEU A 127 2.57 13.66 6.48
N HIS A 128 2.06 12.80 7.35
CA HIS A 128 2.49 12.69 8.75
C HIS A 128 3.74 11.82 8.96
N ASN A 129 4.33 11.26 7.90
CA ASN A 129 5.57 10.49 7.99
C ASN A 129 6.46 10.68 6.76
N LEU A 130 7.74 10.30 6.89
CA LEU A 130 8.76 10.54 5.86
C LEU A 130 8.44 9.80 4.55
N ARG A 131 7.87 8.61 4.66
CA ARG A 131 7.59 7.71 3.53
C ARG A 131 6.47 8.24 2.64
N ILE A 132 5.39 8.75 3.23
CA ILE A 132 4.33 9.46 2.48
C ILE A 132 4.93 10.66 1.75
N ALA A 133 5.71 11.47 2.45
CA ALA A 133 6.33 12.65 1.84
C ALA A 133 7.27 12.28 0.69
N ALA A 134 8.06 11.21 0.84
CA ALA A 134 8.94 10.67 -0.20
C ALA A 134 8.16 10.13 -1.40
N GLY A 135 7.12 9.32 -1.17
CA GLY A 135 6.25 8.77 -2.21
C GLY A 135 5.43 9.81 -2.97
N LEU A 136 5.28 11.02 -2.41
CA LEU A 136 4.68 12.18 -3.07
C LEU A 136 5.69 13.19 -3.61
N GLY A 137 6.99 12.94 -3.43
CA GLY A 137 8.06 13.84 -3.88
C GLY A 137 8.12 15.17 -3.14
N ARG A 138 7.54 15.26 -1.94
CA ARG A 138 7.41 16.48 -1.14
C ARG A 138 8.65 16.72 -0.29
N VAL A 139 9.75 17.11 -0.95
CA VAL A 139 11.05 17.37 -0.31
C VAL A 139 10.94 18.41 0.82
N ASP A 140 10.10 19.43 0.64
CA ASP A 140 9.81 20.45 1.65
C ASP A 140 9.26 19.85 2.95
N VAL A 141 8.41 18.82 2.85
CA VAL A 141 7.89 18.10 4.02
C VAL A 141 8.95 17.12 4.56
N MET A 142 9.69 16.44 3.67
CA MET A 142 10.76 15.52 4.06
C MET A 142 11.81 16.21 4.93
N GLU A 143 12.16 17.46 4.63
CA GLU A 143 13.10 18.27 5.42
C GLU A 143 12.68 18.43 6.88
N THR A 144 11.37 18.50 7.15
CA THR A 144 10.86 18.69 8.51
C THR A 144 11.13 17.50 9.43
N PHE A 145 11.32 16.30 8.87
CA PHE A 145 11.59 15.06 9.61
C PHE A 145 13.05 14.86 10.02
N PHE A 146 13.96 15.77 9.63
CA PHE A 146 15.36 15.71 10.01
C PHE A 146 15.73 16.85 10.96
N ASN A 147 16.60 16.55 11.92
CA ASN A 147 17.25 17.56 12.75
C ASN A 147 18.33 18.31 11.96
N ALA A 148 18.79 19.43 12.51
CA ALA A 148 19.86 20.22 11.90
C ALA A 148 21.18 19.44 11.75
N ASP A 149 21.42 18.45 12.62
CA ASP A 149 22.57 17.54 12.56
C ASP A 149 22.40 16.39 11.55
N GLY A 150 21.27 16.34 10.84
CA GLY A 150 20.94 15.29 9.88
C GLY A 150 20.32 14.04 10.48
N SER A 151 20.16 13.94 11.80
CA SER A 151 19.50 12.78 12.43
C SER A 151 17.99 12.76 12.18
N LEU A 152 17.43 11.57 11.99
CA LEU A 152 16.00 11.37 11.78
C LEU A 152 15.21 11.57 13.09
N LYS A 153 14.18 12.41 13.03
CA LYS A 153 13.28 12.67 14.16
C LYS A 153 12.25 11.54 14.32
N PRO A 154 11.74 11.28 15.55
CA PRO A 154 10.71 10.27 15.78
C PRO A 154 9.41 10.48 14.97
N GLU A 155 9.07 11.73 14.66
CA GLU A 155 7.90 12.13 13.87
C GLU A 155 7.97 11.63 12.42
N ALA A 156 9.14 11.19 11.95
CA ALA A 156 9.30 10.55 10.65
C ALA A 156 8.50 9.25 10.51
N GLY A 157 7.98 8.70 11.61
CA GLY A 157 7.25 7.45 11.67
C GLY A 157 8.15 6.22 11.61
N GLY A 158 7.57 5.07 11.94
CA GLY A 158 8.21 3.77 11.71
C GLY A 158 7.87 3.22 10.33
N ILE A 159 8.53 2.13 9.95
CA ILE A 159 8.04 1.30 8.83
C ILE A 159 6.78 0.62 9.33
N ASN A 160 5.64 0.98 8.75
CA ASN A 160 4.36 0.31 8.98
C ASN A 160 4.01 -0.56 7.76
N TRP A 161 3.09 -1.50 7.94
CA TRP A 161 2.45 -2.32 6.91
C TRP A 161 1.01 -2.56 7.39
N PRO A 162 0.00 -2.72 6.51
CA PRO A 162 -1.41 -2.78 6.90
C PRO A 162 -1.74 -3.86 7.97
N TRP A 163 -0.85 -4.83 8.16
CA TRP A 163 -1.03 -5.98 9.05
C TRP A 163 -0.05 -6.00 10.24
N GLN A 164 0.47 -4.85 10.70
CA GLN A 164 1.63 -4.86 11.60
C GLN A 164 1.41 -5.11 13.09
N GLY A 165 0.29 -4.74 13.71
CA GLY A 165 0.23 -5.00 15.15
C GLY A 165 -0.01 -6.48 15.41
N ALA A 166 0.64 -7.00 16.46
CA ALA A 166 0.25 -8.27 17.06
C ALA A 166 -1.28 -8.32 17.27
N ARG A 167 -1.90 -7.16 17.55
CA ARG A 167 -3.34 -6.96 17.66
C ARG A 167 -4.11 -7.17 16.35
N GLU A 168 -3.70 -6.58 15.24
CA GLU A 168 -4.36 -6.74 13.94
C GLU A 168 -4.17 -8.16 13.41
N ILE A 169 -2.97 -8.74 13.58
CA ILE A 169 -2.72 -10.14 13.25
C ILE A 169 -3.55 -11.06 14.15
N GLU A 170 -3.59 -10.83 15.46
CA GLU A 170 -4.35 -11.63 16.43
C GLU A 170 -5.86 -11.60 16.13
N HIS A 171 -6.41 -10.42 15.84
CA HIS A 171 -7.82 -10.22 15.52
C HIS A 171 -8.18 -10.48 14.05
N SER A 172 -7.19 -10.81 13.19
CA SER A 172 -7.46 -11.20 11.82
C SER A 172 -8.10 -12.58 11.74
N ASN A 173 -8.85 -12.81 10.66
CA ASN A 173 -9.43 -14.11 10.33
C ASN A 173 -8.44 -15.04 9.61
N LEU A 174 -7.14 -14.76 9.70
CA LEU A 174 -6.10 -15.60 9.10
C LEU A 174 -5.99 -16.92 9.89
N ASP A 175 -5.59 -17.97 9.19
CA ASP A 175 -5.26 -19.25 9.82
C ASP A 175 -4.21 -19.06 10.94
N SER A 176 -4.29 -19.85 12.01
CA SER A 176 -3.39 -19.68 13.16
C SER A 176 -1.92 -19.82 12.81
N ASP A 177 -1.57 -20.67 11.86
CA ASP A 177 -0.18 -20.84 11.42
C ASP A 177 0.26 -19.69 10.53
N VAL A 178 -0.64 -19.17 9.68
CA VAL A 178 -0.38 -17.95 8.89
C VAL A 178 -0.19 -16.74 9.80
N ARG A 179 -1.02 -16.58 10.84
CA ARG A 179 -0.87 -15.52 11.85
C ARG A 179 0.48 -15.62 12.56
N ARG A 180 0.88 -16.83 12.97
CA ARG A 180 2.17 -17.06 13.63
C ARG A 180 3.35 -16.71 12.70
N GLN A 181 3.30 -17.14 11.44
CA GLN A 181 4.34 -16.84 10.46
C GLN A 181 4.43 -15.33 10.19
N LEU A 182 3.29 -14.65 10.02
CA LEU A 182 3.24 -13.22 9.78
C LEU A 182 3.73 -12.44 11.00
N ALA A 183 3.30 -12.81 12.22
CA ALA A 183 3.77 -12.20 13.46
C ALA A 183 5.28 -12.35 13.64
N SER A 184 5.82 -13.55 13.34
CA SER A 184 7.25 -13.81 13.36
C SER A 184 8.01 -12.91 12.37
N LYS A 185 7.52 -12.81 11.12
CA LYS A 185 8.11 -11.96 10.08
C LYS A 185 8.11 -10.48 10.48
N VAL A 186 6.98 -9.97 10.95
CA VAL A 186 6.84 -8.55 11.36
C VAL A 186 7.69 -8.24 12.60
N SER A 187 7.75 -9.14 13.58
CA SER A 187 8.58 -8.95 14.78
C SER A 187 10.08 -8.89 14.48
N ALA A 188 10.50 -9.43 13.33
CA ALA A 188 11.89 -9.39 12.89
C ALA A 188 12.26 -8.09 12.17
N TRP A 189 11.28 -7.26 11.80
CA TRP A 189 11.54 -6.02 11.07
C TRP A 189 12.24 -4.99 11.95
N THR A 190 13.28 -4.37 11.39
CA THR A 190 14.00 -3.34 12.13
C THR A 190 13.25 -2.01 11.99
N HIS A 191 12.94 -1.42 13.13
CA HIS A 191 12.32 -0.10 13.20
C HIS A 191 13.36 0.98 13.51
N ASP A 192 14.62 0.70 13.14
CA ASP A 192 15.69 1.66 13.33
C ASP A 192 15.57 2.80 12.31
N ARG A 193 16.22 3.92 12.65
CA ARG A 193 16.14 5.14 11.84
C ARG A 193 16.68 4.96 10.43
N GLN A 194 17.69 4.11 10.25
CA GLN A 194 18.29 3.87 8.94
C GLN A 194 17.32 3.13 8.03
N SER A 195 16.66 2.09 8.55
CA SER A 195 15.63 1.35 7.80
C SER A 195 14.47 2.25 7.36
N VAL A 196 14.06 3.24 8.17
CA VAL A 196 13.03 4.22 7.78
C VAL A 196 13.50 5.08 6.60
N ILE A 197 14.75 5.54 6.61
CA ILE A 197 15.34 6.33 5.51
C ILE A 197 15.45 5.48 4.24
N ASP A 198 15.94 4.25 4.37
CA ASP A 198 16.10 3.31 3.24
C ASP A 198 14.72 2.95 2.64
N ASN A 199 13.71 2.73 3.49
CA ASN A 199 12.33 2.49 3.05
C ASN A 199 11.73 3.72 2.34
N ALA A 200 11.96 4.93 2.85
CA ALA A 200 11.53 6.15 2.17
C ALA A 200 12.16 6.30 0.78
N LEU A 201 13.41 5.86 0.57
CA LEU A 201 14.05 5.85 -0.74
C LEU A 201 13.30 4.93 -1.71
N LEU A 202 12.85 3.76 -1.24
CA LEU A 202 12.03 2.86 -2.06
C LEU A 202 10.77 3.56 -2.57
N TYR A 203 10.05 4.28 -1.70
CA TYR A 203 8.85 5.02 -2.10
C TYR A 203 9.15 6.14 -3.10
N ALA A 204 10.20 6.95 -2.88
CA ALA A 204 10.60 7.97 -3.85
C ALA A 204 10.90 7.36 -5.23
N CYS A 205 11.59 6.22 -5.27
CA CYS A 205 11.94 5.54 -6.51
C CYS A 205 10.76 4.85 -7.20
N MET A 206 9.86 4.25 -6.43
CA MET A 206 8.65 3.60 -6.91
C MET A 206 7.66 4.57 -7.57
N HIS A 207 7.68 5.84 -7.14
CA HIS A 207 6.83 6.92 -7.66
C HIS A 207 7.60 7.92 -8.57
N ASP A 208 8.82 7.59 -8.99
CA ASP A 208 9.63 8.39 -9.94
C ASP A 208 9.98 9.82 -9.46
N HIS A 209 10.16 10.01 -8.15
CA HIS A 209 10.49 11.30 -7.55
C HIS A 209 12.00 11.47 -7.36
N ILE A 210 12.72 11.76 -8.45
CA ILE A 210 14.19 11.88 -8.46
C ILE A 210 14.71 12.87 -7.41
N ALA A 211 14.09 14.04 -7.26
CA ALA A 211 14.52 15.04 -6.26
C ALA A 211 14.41 14.52 -4.82
N ALA A 212 13.37 13.73 -4.51
CA ALA A 212 13.23 13.09 -3.21
C ALA A 212 14.25 11.97 -3.02
N ALA A 213 14.51 11.16 -4.04
CA ALA A 213 15.54 10.13 -4.02
C ALA A 213 16.94 10.73 -3.79
N GLU A 214 17.28 11.80 -4.51
CA GLU A 214 18.54 12.54 -4.32
C GLU A 214 18.67 13.11 -2.90
N TYR A 215 17.60 13.70 -2.37
CA TYR A 215 17.59 14.20 -1.00
C TYR A 215 17.83 13.08 0.02
N LEU A 216 17.18 11.93 -0.13
CA LEU A 216 17.33 10.78 0.77
C LEU A 216 18.75 10.18 0.71
N LEU A 217 19.35 10.07 -0.48
CA LEU A 217 20.74 9.66 -0.63
C LEU A 217 21.70 10.63 0.10
N LYS A 218 21.45 11.94 0.04
CA LYS A 218 22.21 12.95 0.82
C LYS A 218 21.99 12.82 2.34
N LYS A 219 20.85 12.28 2.77
CA LYS A 219 20.55 11.94 4.17
C LYS A 219 21.05 10.56 4.59
N GLY A 220 21.82 9.88 3.74
CA GLY A 220 22.46 8.62 4.06
C GLY A 220 21.62 7.38 3.75
N ALA A 221 20.59 7.49 2.91
CA ALA A 221 19.89 6.30 2.41
C ALA A 221 20.87 5.37 1.68
N HIS A 222 20.81 4.08 2.00
CA HIS A 222 21.63 3.08 1.36
C HIS A 222 21.01 2.65 0.02
N ILE A 223 21.68 2.97 -1.08
CA ILE A 223 21.16 2.76 -2.43
C ILE A 223 20.85 1.28 -2.76
N ASN A 224 21.56 0.35 -2.11
CA ASN A 224 21.45 -1.09 -2.30
C ASN A 224 20.73 -1.81 -1.15
N ALA A 225 20.10 -1.07 -0.22
CA ALA A 225 19.32 -1.70 0.86
C ALA A 225 18.05 -2.37 0.33
N ILE A 226 17.69 -3.49 0.96
CA ILE A 226 16.40 -4.15 0.81
C ILE A 226 15.65 -3.90 2.12
N ALA A 227 14.97 -2.76 2.20
CA ALA A 227 14.25 -2.38 3.41
C ALA A 227 12.99 -3.22 3.63
N ASP A 228 12.61 -3.38 4.90
CA ASP A 228 11.38 -4.03 5.32
C ASP A 228 10.13 -3.22 4.90
N GLY A 229 8.93 -3.76 5.17
CA GLY A 229 7.66 -3.07 4.92
C GLY A 229 7.03 -3.35 3.56
N PHE A 230 7.41 -4.46 2.91
CA PHE A 230 6.82 -4.94 1.65
C PHE A 230 6.71 -6.47 1.66
N ASP A 231 5.65 -7.04 1.07
CA ASP A 231 5.55 -8.50 0.95
C ASP A 231 6.51 -9.08 -0.12
N PHE A 232 6.83 -8.29 -1.13
CA PHE A 232 7.94 -8.50 -2.05
C PHE A 232 8.96 -7.40 -1.80
N SER A 233 10.02 -7.67 -1.03
CA SER A 233 11.06 -6.67 -0.77
C SER A 233 12.12 -6.70 -1.86
N GLY A 234 12.61 -5.52 -2.25
CA GLY A 234 13.67 -5.35 -3.24
C GLY A 234 14.42 -4.05 -2.99
N THR A 235 15.47 -3.79 -3.76
CA THR A 235 16.18 -2.49 -3.71
C THR A 235 15.38 -1.40 -4.42
N ALA A 236 15.78 -0.13 -4.25
CA ALA A 236 15.18 1.00 -4.97
C ALA A 236 15.16 0.77 -6.50
N LEU A 237 16.21 0.12 -7.02
CA LEU A 237 16.35 -0.21 -8.44
C LEU A 237 15.32 -1.26 -8.89
N HIS A 238 14.95 -2.23 -8.04
CA HIS A 238 13.90 -3.20 -8.34
C HIS A 238 12.54 -2.52 -8.52
N TYR A 239 12.15 -1.61 -7.62
CA TYR A 239 10.86 -0.91 -7.70
C TYR A 239 10.82 0.08 -8.88
N ALA A 240 11.90 0.81 -9.14
CA ALA A 240 11.98 1.68 -10.31
C ALA A 240 11.86 0.86 -11.62
N ALA A 241 12.49 -0.32 -11.66
CA ALA A 241 12.44 -1.22 -12.81
C ALA A 241 11.05 -1.83 -13.03
N LEU A 242 10.40 -2.34 -11.97
CA LEU A 242 9.04 -2.90 -12.02
C LEU A 242 8.01 -1.91 -12.58
N ASN A 243 8.20 -0.63 -12.31
CA ASN A 243 7.28 0.44 -12.73
C ASN A 243 7.72 1.17 -14.00
N GLY A 244 8.82 0.73 -14.63
CA GLY A 244 9.24 1.26 -15.94
C GLY A 244 9.86 2.65 -15.88
N HIS A 245 10.29 3.10 -14.70
CA HIS A 245 10.83 4.45 -14.47
C HIS A 245 12.26 4.56 -14.98
N ARG A 246 12.41 4.64 -16.32
CA ARG A 246 13.71 4.67 -17.01
C ARG A 246 14.67 5.73 -16.46
N ALA A 247 14.19 6.96 -16.25
CA ALA A 247 15.00 8.05 -15.73
C ALA A 247 15.46 7.81 -14.29
N MET A 248 14.59 7.30 -13.41
CA MET A 248 14.96 6.87 -12.07
C MET A 248 15.98 5.72 -12.09
N VAL A 249 15.83 4.75 -13.00
CA VAL A 249 16.81 3.66 -13.18
C VAL A 249 18.19 4.20 -13.55
N GLU A 250 18.28 5.13 -14.50
CA GLU A 250 19.56 5.79 -14.86
C GLU A 250 20.14 6.55 -13.69
N PHE A 251 19.31 7.31 -12.98
CA PHE A 251 19.72 8.05 -11.79
C PHE A 251 20.30 7.11 -10.73
N LEU A 252 19.64 6.00 -10.44
CA LEU A 252 20.10 5.03 -9.43
C LEU A 252 21.42 4.36 -9.86
N LEU A 253 21.55 3.92 -11.11
CA LEU A 253 22.80 3.32 -11.63
C LEU A 253 23.96 4.32 -11.58
N ALA A 254 23.72 5.57 -11.98
CA ALA A 254 24.73 6.64 -11.91
C ALA A 254 25.19 6.94 -10.47
N ASN A 255 24.38 6.61 -9.47
CA ASN A 255 24.70 6.75 -8.04
C ASN A 255 25.19 5.43 -7.39
N GLY A 256 25.49 4.40 -8.19
CA GLY A 256 26.10 3.15 -7.70
C GLY A 256 25.12 2.07 -7.25
N ALA A 257 23.87 2.11 -7.73
CA ALA A 257 22.95 0.98 -7.56
C ALA A 257 23.50 -0.26 -8.28
N ASP A 258 23.43 -1.41 -7.62
CA ASP A 258 23.89 -2.69 -8.17
C ASP A 258 22.73 -3.42 -8.90
N PRO A 259 22.78 -3.54 -10.24
CA PRO A 259 21.74 -4.22 -11.02
C PRO A 259 21.77 -5.75 -10.91
N THR A 260 22.70 -6.33 -10.13
CA THR A 260 22.86 -7.78 -9.96
C THR A 260 22.23 -8.33 -8.68
N ILE A 261 21.85 -7.45 -7.74
CA ILE A 261 21.20 -7.84 -6.48
C ILE A 261 19.91 -8.61 -6.79
N ARG A 262 19.67 -9.69 -6.04
CA ARG A 262 18.48 -10.53 -6.17
C ARG A 262 17.56 -10.33 -4.98
N ASP A 263 16.26 -10.22 -5.24
CA ASP A 263 15.26 -10.15 -4.18
C ASP A 263 15.22 -11.45 -3.36
N PRO A 264 14.87 -11.38 -2.06
CA PRO A 264 14.93 -12.54 -1.16
C PRO A 264 13.80 -13.56 -1.38
N LYS A 265 12.73 -13.23 -2.12
CA LYS A 265 11.53 -14.07 -2.21
C LYS A 265 11.54 -14.98 -3.43
N VAL A 266 11.89 -14.45 -4.59
CA VAL A 266 11.92 -15.18 -5.87
C VAL A 266 13.29 -15.14 -6.54
N SER A 267 14.28 -14.52 -5.92
CA SER A 267 15.65 -14.44 -6.44
C SER A 267 15.75 -13.73 -7.80
N ALA A 268 14.84 -12.81 -8.11
CA ALA A 268 14.86 -12.02 -9.34
C ALA A 268 15.72 -10.76 -9.19
N THR A 269 16.32 -10.32 -10.29
CA THR A 269 17.10 -9.07 -10.37
C THR A 269 16.18 -7.90 -10.76
N PRO A 270 16.65 -6.64 -10.74
CA PRO A 270 15.88 -5.51 -11.26
C PRO A 270 15.43 -5.70 -12.72
N ALA A 271 16.26 -6.33 -13.56
CA ALA A 271 15.85 -6.67 -14.92
C ALA A 271 14.68 -7.67 -14.94
N GLY A 272 14.67 -8.64 -14.03
CA GLY A 272 13.54 -9.57 -13.87
C GLY A 272 12.26 -8.86 -13.39
N TRP A 273 12.38 -7.87 -12.51
CA TRP A 273 11.24 -7.05 -12.09
C TRP A 273 10.74 -6.16 -13.23
N ALA A 274 11.62 -5.58 -14.07
CA ALA A 274 11.22 -4.89 -15.29
C ALA A 274 10.46 -5.81 -16.26
N ASP A 275 10.88 -7.07 -16.40
CA ASP A 275 10.18 -8.06 -17.22
C ASP A 275 8.77 -8.34 -16.68
N GLN A 276 8.65 -8.56 -15.37
CA GLN A 276 7.37 -8.76 -14.69
C GLN A 276 6.42 -7.55 -14.84
N GLY A 277 6.98 -6.33 -14.84
CA GLY A 277 6.25 -5.09 -15.12
C GLY A 277 5.89 -4.86 -16.59
N GLY A 278 6.36 -5.72 -17.51
CA GLY A 278 6.13 -5.58 -18.95
C GLY A 278 7.04 -4.56 -19.64
N HIS A 279 8.15 -4.17 -19.01
CA HIS A 279 9.07 -3.13 -19.49
C HIS A 279 10.28 -3.74 -20.22
N ALA A 280 10.03 -4.39 -21.36
CA ALA A 280 11.02 -5.14 -22.12
C ALA A 280 12.29 -4.34 -22.49
N GLU A 281 12.13 -3.11 -22.97
CA GLU A 281 13.28 -2.25 -23.32
C GLU A 281 14.14 -1.91 -22.10
N LEU A 282 13.50 -1.70 -20.93
CA LEU A 282 14.20 -1.40 -19.69
C LEU A 282 14.94 -2.62 -19.13
N ARG A 283 14.33 -3.81 -19.24
CA ARG A 283 14.98 -5.08 -18.92
C ARG A 283 16.25 -5.26 -19.76
N ASP A 284 16.15 -5.06 -21.08
CA ASP A 284 17.28 -5.24 -21.99
C ASP A 284 18.40 -4.23 -21.70
N PHE A 285 18.02 -2.98 -21.38
CA PHE A 285 18.95 -1.95 -20.92
C PHE A 285 19.70 -2.41 -19.65
N LEU A 286 18.99 -2.86 -18.61
CA LEU A 286 19.59 -3.32 -17.35
C LEU A 286 20.52 -4.53 -17.55
N GLN A 287 20.16 -5.47 -18.42
CA GLN A 287 21.03 -6.61 -18.75
C GLN A 287 22.31 -6.17 -19.47
N SER A 288 22.20 -5.18 -20.36
CA SER A 288 23.38 -4.65 -21.06
C SER A 288 24.36 -3.96 -20.11
N ASP A 289 23.85 -3.30 -19.06
CA ASP A 289 24.65 -2.60 -18.06
C ASP A 289 25.43 -3.58 -17.17
N VAL A 290 24.79 -4.69 -16.77
CA VAL A 290 25.45 -5.80 -16.07
C VAL A 290 26.62 -6.36 -16.89
N ASN A 291 26.40 -6.59 -18.19
CA ASN A 291 27.43 -7.13 -19.08
C ASN A 291 28.62 -6.18 -19.28
N ARG A 292 28.39 -4.85 -19.23
CA ARG A 292 29.46 -3.85 -19.31
C ARG A 292 30.29 -3.76 -18.04
N SER A 293 29.66 -3.98 -16.88
CA SER A 293 30.33 -3.90 -15.58
C SER A 293 31.17 -5.15 -15.25
N ALA A 294 30.95 -6.25 -15.97
CA ALA A 294 31.63 -7.53 -15.78
C ALA A 294 32.82 -7.80 -16.73
N GLY A 295 33.03 -6.94 -17.75
CA GLY A 295 34.11 -7.06 -18.74
C GLY A 295 35.18 -5.99 -18.55
#